data_AF-A0A093ZZ00-F1
#
_entry.id   AF-A0A093ZZ00-F1
#
_cell.length_a   1.000
_cell.length_b   1.000
_cell.length_c   1.000
_cell.angle_alpha   90.00
_cell.angle_beta   90.00
_cell.angle_gamma   90.00
#
_symmetry.space_group_name_H-M   'P 1'
#
loop_
_entity.id
_entity.type
_entity.pdbx_description
1 polymer ?
#
loop_
_entity_poly.entity_id
_entity_poly.type
_entity_poly.pdbx_seq_one_letter_code
_entity_poly.pdbx_strand_id
1 'polypeptide(L)'
;MAPLYKYLAHPTEGVLNGSGQSTSQQSTKPAGRKPSVGMVTSKNAVSQVDLPWDEALYERLQKDNDEELEKFQKEEEEAEEQAGETEIQAARGKRAEFYARVGDKDKAIAGYEAVFEKTGVLGTKIDLVLAIIRLGLFYGDKVLVKKQVERASTLVESGGDWDRRNRLKAYEGLHLLTVRDYNQAAPLLLDSLSTFTSYEL
;
A
#
# COMPACT_ATOMS: atom_id res chain seq x y z
N MET A 1 -3.28 -14.19 1.34
CA MET A 1 -4.23 -13.44 0.48
C MET A 1 -4.42 -12.05 1.04
N ALA A 2 -4.36 -10.99 0.22
CA ALA A 2 -4.52 -9.62 0.66
C ALA A 2 -5.97 -9.36 1.16
N PRO A 3 -6.18 -8.95 2.42
CA PRO A 3 -7.49 -8.59 2.97
C PRO A 3 -8.31 -7.65 2.10
N LEU A 4 -7.68 -6.71 1.39
CA LEU A 4 -8.37 -5.77 0.51
C LEU A 4 -9.08 -6.47 -0.67
N TYR A 5 -8.46 -7.52 -1.24
CA TYR A 5 -9.06 -8.33 -2.31
C TYR A 5 -10.33 -9.05 -1.83
N LYS A 6 -10.36 -9.46 -0.56
CA LYS A 6 -11.54 -10.07 0.07
C LYS A 6 -12.71 -9.10 0.22
N TYR A 7 -12.47 -7.81 0.45
CA TYR A 7 -13.55 -6.82 0.61
C TYR A 7 -14.00 -6.17 -0.69
N LEU A 8 -13.19 -6.24 -1.75
CA LEU A 8 -13.46 -5.55 -3.01
C LEU A 8 -13.80 -6.48 -4.19
N ALA A 9 -13.27 -7.72 -4.24
CA ALA A 9 -13.29 -8.50 -5.48
C ALA A 9 -13.22 -10.04 -5.36
N HIS A 10 -13.29 -10.65 -4.17
CA HIS A 10 -13.17 -12.12 -4.07
C HIS A 10 -14.47 -12.84 -4.49
N PRO A 11 -14.43 -13.72 -5.51
CA PRO A 11 -15.64 -14.30 -6.11
C PRO A 11 -16.39 -15.28 -5.20
N THR A 12 -15.73 -15.85 -4.17
CA THR A 12 -16.34 -16.87 -3.28
C THR A 12 -16.36 -16.50 -1.79
N GLU A 13 -15.64 -15.45 -1.37
CA GLU A 13 -15.50 -15.08 0.06
C GLU A 13 -15.73 -13.58 0.30
N GLY A 14 -16.21 -12.87 -0.72
CA GLY A 14 -16.46 -11.44 -0.67
C GLY A 14 -17.58 -11.09 0.31
N VAL A 15 -17.25 -10.39 1.40
CA VAL A 15 -18.24 -9.87 2.34
C VAL A 15 -18.71 -8.50 1.86
N LEU A 16 -19.72 -8.48 0.98
CA LEU A 16 -20.42 -7.25 0.62
C LEU A 16 -21.39 -6.89 1.76
N ASN A 17 -21.38 -5.63 2.22
CA ASN A 17 -22.35 -5.18 3.21
C ASN A 17 -23.78 -5.35 2.66
N GLY A 18 -24.64 -6.04 3.43
CA GLY A 18 -26.07 -6.15 3.09
C GLY A 18 -26.70 -4.77 2.96
N SER A 19 -27.54 -4.58 1.94
CA SER A 19 -28.30 -3.36 1.74
C SER A 19 -29.20 -3.10 2.96
N GLY A 20 -28.97 -1.98 3.67
CA GLY A 20 -29.85 -1.50 4.73
C GLY A 20 -29.24 -1.35 6.13
N GLN A 21 -27.98 -1.70 6.38
CA GLN A 21 -27.32 -1.38 7.66
C GLN A 21 -26.56 -0.04 7.59
N SER A 22 -27.30 1.05 7.44
CA SER A 22 -26.85 2.37 7.88
C SER A 22 -27.53 2.69 9.20
N THR A 23 -26.78 2.67 10.29
CA THR A 23 -27.20 3.29 11.55
C THR A 23 -27.16 4.80 11.39
N SER A 24 -28.25 5.35 10.85
CA SER A 24 -28.62 6.75 11.00
C SER A 24 -30.13 6.78 11.15
N GLN A 25 -30.60 6.76 12.39
CA GLN A 25 -32.00 7.05 12.69
C GLN A 25 -32.31 8.47 12.19
N GLN A 26 -33.18 8.57 11.20
CA GLN A 26 -33.81 9.83 10.85
C GLN A 26 -35.33 9.70 10.91
N SER A 27 -35.91 10.77 11.43
CA SER A 27 -37.26 10.97 11.93
C SER A 27 -38.37 10.76 10.90
N THR A 28 -39.50 10.31 11.43
CA THR A 28 -40.78 10.14 10.74
C THR A 28 -41.37 11.48 10.28
N LYS A 29 -41.65 11.62 8.97
CA LYS A 29 -42.89 12.25 8.41
C LYS A 29 -42.93 12.07 6.87
N PRO A 30 -44.09 11.73 6.26
CA PRO A 30 -44.19 11.50 4.82
C PRO A 30 -44.62 12.77 4.09
N ALA A 31 -43.95 13.11 3.00
CA ALA A 31 -44.44 14.08 2.02
C ALA A 31 -44.06 13.58 0.61
N GLY A 32 -45.08 13.28 -0.19
CA GLY A 32 -44.90 12.71 -1.51
C GLY A 32 -44.20 13.66 -2.48
N ARG A 33 -43.21 13.12 -3.20
CA ARG A 33 -42.75 13.62 -4.50
C ARG A 33 -42.43 12.43 -5.39
N LYS A 34 -42.97 12.48 -6.61
CA LYS A 34 -42.88 11.48 -7.68
C LYS A 34 -41.42 11.09 -7.97
N PRO A 35 -41.13 9.84 -8.36
CA PRO A 35 -39.77 9.46 -8.70
C PRO A 35 -39.38 10.11 -10.03
N SER A 36 -38.38 10.98 -10.00
CA SER A 36 -37.67 11.42 -11.18
C SER A 36 -36.91 10.23 -11.75
N VAL A 37 -37.36 9.78 -12.92
CA VAL A 37 -36.63 8.91 -13.86
C VAL A 37 -35.20 9.45 -14.01
N GLY A 38 -34.19 8.60 -13.80
CA GLY A 38 -32.81 8.98 -14.05
C GLY A 38 -31.69 8.18 -13.39
N MET A 39 -31.97 7.14 -12.59
CA MET A 39 -30.92 6.23 -12.18
C MET A 39 -30.74 5.17 -13.27
N VAL A 40 -29.79 5.40 -14.17
CA VAL A 40 -29.22 4.33 -14.98
C VAL A 40 -28.56 3.37 -14.01
N THR A 41 -29.32 2.37 -13.56
CA THR A 41 -28.74 1.14 -13.03
C THR A 41 -27.94 0.56 -14.19
N SER A 42 -26.63 0.81 -14.19
CA SER A 42 -25.73 0.10 -15.09
C SER A 42 -25.94 -1.39 -14.85
N LYS A 43 -26.64 -2.03 -15.78
CA LYS A 43 -26.90 -3.48 -15.81
C LYS A 43 -25.64 -4.26 -16.19
N ASN A 44 -24.46 -3.66 -16.09
CA ASN A 44 -23.22 -4.39 -16.09
C ASN A 44 -22.98 -4.84 -14.65
N ALA A 45 -23.78 -5.81 -14.20
CA ALA A 45 -23.28 -6.76 -13.21
C ALA A 45 -21.93 -7.22 -13.76
N VAL A 46 -20.85 -6.95 -13.02
CA VAL A 46 -19.50 -7.35 -13.38
C VAL A 46 -19.60 -8.81 -13.80
N SER A 47 -19.37 -9.10 -15.09
CA SER A 47 -19.33 -10.46 -15.60
C SER A 47 -18.40 -11.23 -14.69
N GLN A 48 -18.91 -12.28 -14.05
CA GLN A 48 -18.14 -13.11 -13.12
C GLN A 48 -16.87 -13.52 -13.86
N VAL A 49 -15.73 -12.92 -13.48
CA VAL A 49 -14.46 -13.15 -14.16
C VAL A 49 -13.98 -14.50 -13.67
N ASP A 50 -14.10 -15.51 -14.52
CA ASP A 50 -13.51 -16.82 -14.26
C ASP A 50 -12.00 -16.71 -14.54
N LEU A 51 -11.19 -16.84 -13.48
CA LEU A 51 -9.73 -16.84 -13.56
C LEU A 51 -9.24 -18.28 -13.32
N PRO A 52 -9.22 -19.12 -14.38
CA PRO A 52 -8.77 -20.49 -14.25
C PRO A 52 -7.28 -20.54 -13.89
N TRP A 53 -6.91 -21.49 -13.04
CA TRP A 53 -5.52 -21.75 -12.70
C TRP A 53 -4.76 -22.29 -13.91
N ASP A 54 -3.66 -21.63 -14.26
CA ASP A 54 -2.75 -22.05 -15.32
C ASP A 54 -1.41 -22.45 -14.71
N GLU A 55 -1.16 -23.76 -14.66
CA GLU A 55 0.08 -24.32 -14.10
C GLU A 55 1.31 -23.89 -14.89
N ALA A 56 1.21 -23.81 -16.22
CA ALA A 56 2.34 -23.42 -17.06
C ALA A 56 2.70 -21.95 -16.86
N LEU A 57 1.69 -21.09 -16.64
CA LEU A 57 1.92 -19.70 -16.26
C LEU A 57 2.56 -19.60 -14.86
N TYR A 58 2.11 -20.40 -13.90
CA TYR A 58 2.70 -20.44 -12.55
C TYR A 58 4.18 -20.85 -12.58
N GLU A 59 4.52 -21.96 -13.23
CA GLU A 59 5.91 -22.45 -13.32
C GLU A 59 6.82 -21.42 -13.99
N ARG A 60 6.33 -20.75 -15.04
CA ARG A 60 7.07 -19.68 -15.71
C ARG A 60 7.35 -18.50 -14.77
N LEU A 61 6.32 -18.02 -14.07
CA LEU A 61 6.46 -16.90 -13.13
C LEU A 61 7.38 -17.24 -11.96
N GLN A 62 7.33 -18.48 -11.46
CA GLN A 62 8.22 -18.94 -10.41
C GLN A 62 9.67 -18.94 -10.89
N LYS A 63 9.93 -19.49 -12.07
CA LYS A 63 11.27 -19.49 -12.67
C LYS A 63 11.81 -18.08 -12.90
N ASP A 64 10.99 -17.18 -13.46
CA ASP A 64 11.38 -15.79 -13.69
C ASP A 64 11.72 -15.07 -12.36
N ASN A 65 10.95 -15.33 -11.30
CA ASN A 65 11.23 -14.80 -9.96
C ASN A 65 12.53 -15.35 -9.37
N ASP A 66 12.78 -16.66 -9.50
CA ASP A 66 13.99 -17.29 -8.98
C ASP A 66 15.24 -16.77 -9.70
N GLU A 67 15.17 -16.60 -11.03
CA GLU A 67 16.26 -16.03 -11.83
C GLU A 67 16.56 -14.57 -11.46
N GLU A 68 15.55 -13.74 -11.22
CA GLU A 68 15.74 -12.36 -10.76
C GLU A 68 16.26 -12.30 -9.32
N LEU A 69 15.77 -13.16 -8.43
CA LEU A 69 16.23 -13.24 -7.05
C LEU A 69 17.73 -13.59 -6.98
N GLU A 70 18.18 -14.54 -7.79
CA GLU A 70 19.59 -14.90 -7.91
C GLU A 70 20.45 -13.72 -8.37
N LYS A 71 19.96 -12.89 -9.30
CA LYS A 71 20.70 -11.68 -9.76
C LYS A 71 20.89 -10.71 -8.61
N PHE A 72 19.85 -10.44 -7.83
CA PHE A 72 19.96 -9.54 -6.68
C PHE A 72 20.84 -10.12 -5.56
N GLN A 73 20.85 -11.43 -5.35
CA GLN A 73 21.76 -12.08 -4.41
C GLN A 73 23.21 -11.96 -4.85
N LYS A 74 23.51 -12.20 -6.13
CA LYS A 74 24.85 -12.00 -6.70
C LYS A 74 25.29 -10.54 -6.61
N GLU A 75 24.42 -9.58 -6.93
CA GLU A 75 24.71 -8.14 -6.76
C GLU A 75 25.03 -7.78 -5.30
N GLU A 76 24.34 -8.40 -4.33
CA GLU A 76 24.59 -8.18 -2.90
C GLU A 76 25.95 -8.77 -2.46
N GLU A 77 26.27 -9.99 -2.88
CA GLU A 77 27.56 -10.63 -2.60
C GLU A 77 28.73 -9.84 -3.21
N GLU A 78 28.62 -9.43 -4.48
CA GLU A 78 29.63 -8.59 -5.14
C GLU A 78 29.81 -7.25 -4.43
N ALA A 79 28.72 -6.62 -3.98
CA ALA A 79 28.78 -5.39 -3.21
C ALA A 79 29.43 -5.59 -1.84
N GLU A 80 29.20 -6.73 -1.18
CA GLU A 80 29.82 -7.06 0.11
C GLU A 80 31.34 -7.26 0.00
N GLU A 81 31.82 -7.81 -1.11
CA GLU A 81 33.25 -8.04 -1.32
C GLU A 81 34.01 -6.80 -1.82
N GLN A 82 33.38 -5.96 -2.66
CA GLN A 82 34.08 -4.92 -3.42
C GLN A 82 33.68 -3.48 -3.08
N ALA A 83 32.51 -3.27 -2.46
CA ALA A 83 31.92 -1.95 -2.31
C ALA A 83 31.88 -1.46 -0.86
N GLY A 84 31.50 -0.19 -0.68
CA GLY A 84 31.34 0.42 0.64
C GLY A 84 30.00 0.05 1.29
N GLU A 85 29.86 0.40 2.57
CA GLU A 85 28.63 0.13 3.34
C GLU A 85 27.36 0.70 2.70
N THR A 86 27.48 1.81 1.97
CA THR A 86 26.38 2.49 1.27
C THR A 86 25.87 1.66 0.11
N GLU A 87 26.77 1.12 -0.71
CA GLU A 87 26.44 0.28 -1.86
C GLU A 87 25.86 -1.06 -1.41
N ILE A 88 26.38 -1.64 -0.33
CA ILE A 88 25.83 -2.87 0.29
C ILE A 88 24.38 -2.64 0.73
N GLN A 89 24.08 -1.50 1.37
CA GLN A 89 22.71 -1.18 1.76
C GLN A 89 21.80 -0.94 0.56
N ALA A 90 22.31 -0.32 -0.52
CA ALA A 90 21.55 -0.12 -1.74
C ALA A 90 21.19 -1.46 -2.42
N ALA A 91 22.15 -2.40 -2.51
CA ALA A 91 21.90 -3.74 -3.05
C ALA A 91 20.85 -4.49 -2.22
N ARG A 92 20.98 -4.47 -0.90
CA ARG A 92 19.98 -5.05 0.02
C ARG A 92 18.60 -4.39 -0.09
N GLY A 93 18.57 -3.08 -0.30
CA GLY A 93 17.34 -2.31 -0.56
C GLY A 93 16.62 -2.79 -1.82
N LYS A 94 17.35 -3.00 -2.92
CA LYS A 94 16.79 -3.58 -4.15
C LYS A 94 16.22 -4.97 -3.93
N ARG A 95 16.90 -5.82 -3.16
CA ARG A 95 16.39 -7.17 -2.81
C ARG A 95 15.08 -7.08 -1.99
N ALA A 96 15.00 -6.14 -1.04
CA ALA A 96 13.77 -5.92 -0.28
C ALA A 96 12.62 -5.40 -1.17
N GLU A 97 12.91 -4.51 -2.13
CA GLU A 97 11.95 -4.04 -3.13
C GLU A 97 11.47 -5.16 -4.06
N PHE A 98 12.36 -6.07 -4.45
CA PHE A 98 11.98 -7.27 -5.19
C PHE A 98 10.97 -8.12 -4.41
N TYR A 99 11.21 -8.39 -3.12
CA TYR A 99 10.25 -9.11 -2.28
C TYR A 99 8.91 -8.38 -2.17
N ALA A 100 8.93 -7.04 -2.11
CA ALA A 100 7.71 -6.24 -2.12
C ALA A 100 6.93 -6.39 -3.44
N ARG A 101 7.64 -6.45 -4.58
CA ARG A 101 7.07 -6.64 -5.92
C ARG A 101 6.45 -8.03 -6.11
N VAL A 102 7.10 -9.07 -5.62
CA VAL A 102 6.58 -10.46 -5.67
C VAL A 102 5.41 -10.66 -4.70
N GLY A 103 5.27 -9.80 -3.70
CA GLY A 103 4.22 -9.89 -2.70
C GLY A 103 4.55 -10.86 -1.55
N ASP A 104 5.82 -10.96 -1.18
CA ASP A 104 6.24 -11.60 0.07
C ASP A 104 6.36 -10.55 1.18
N LYS A 105 5.27 -10.37 1.92
CA LYS A 105 5.13 -9.32 2.94
C LYS A 105 6.21 -9.43 4.02
N ASP A 106 6.40 -10.62 4.59
CA ASP A 106 7.21 -10.79 5.79
C ASP A 106 8.70 -10.65 5.45
N LYS A 107 9.14 -11.19 4.31
CA LYS A 107 10.52 -11.01 3.84
C LYS A 107 10.80 -9.57 3.43
N ALA A 108 9.85 -8.89 2.78
CA ALA A 108 10.01 -7.49 2.41
C ALA A 108 10.17 -6.59 3.65
N ILE A 109 9.33 -6.77 4.67
CA ILE A 109 9.42 -6.00 5.93
C ILE A 109 10.75 -6.29 6.63
N ALA A 110 11.13 -7.56 6.76
CA ALA A 110 12.41 -7.94 7.39
C ALA A 110 13.61 -7.34 6.64
N GLY A 111 13.58 -7.35 5.29
CA GLY A 111 14.60 -6.72 4.46
C GLY A 111 14.68 -5.21 4.66
N TYR A 112 13.54 -4.52 4.66
CA TYR A 112 13.51 -3.07 4.88
C TYR A 112 13.97 -2.67 6.29
N GLU A 113 13.60 -3.42 7.33
CA GLU A 113 14.08 -3.15 8.70
C GLU A 113 15.58 -3.39 8.83
N ALA A 114 16.12 -4.45 8.22
CA ALA A 114 17.56 -4.72 8.22
C ALA A 114 18.37 -3.60 7.54
N VAL A 115 17.85 -3.04 6.43
CA VAL A 115 18.46 -1.88 5.75
C VAL A 115 18.29 -0.61 6.58
N PHE A 116 17.14 -0.42 7.23
CA PHE A 116 16.86 0.74 8.08
C PHE A 116 17.85 0.87 9.25
N GLU A 117 18.18 -0.23 9.92
CA GLU A 117 19.09 -0.25 11.06
C GLU A 117 20.52 0.16 10.67
N LYS A 118 20.98 -0.30 9.51
CA LYS A 118 22.35 -0.05 9.02
C LYS A 118 22.50 1.28 8.29
N THR A 119 21.41 1.85 7.78
CA THR A 119 21.46 3.11 7.05
C THR A 119 21.61 4.28 8.01
N GLY A 120 22.57 5.19 7.78
CA GLY A 120 22.73 6.42 8.57
C GLY A 120 21.93 7.62 8.04
N VAL A 121 21.63 7.63 6.74
CA VAL A 121 21.02 8.77 6.04
C VAL A 121 19.53 8.88 6.35
N LEU A 122 19.13 10.01 6.95
CA LEU A 122 17.74 10.24 7.39
C LEU A 122 16.72 10.17 6.23
N GLY A 123 17.05 10.76 5.08
CA GLY A 123 16.17 10.72 3.91
C GLY A 123 15.84 9.29 3.48
N THR A 124 16.86 8.44 3.37
CA THR A 124 16.71 7.02 3.05
C THR A 124 15.91 6.27 4.12
N LYS A 125 16.11 6.58 5.41
CA LYS A 125 15.27 6.00 6.48
C LYS A 125 13.80 6.32 6.31
N ILE A 126 13.46 7.56 5.96
CA ILE A 126 12.08 7.96 5.71
C ILE A 126 11.53 7.18 4.51
N ASP A 127 12.28 7.10 3.41
CA ASP A 127 11.85 6.38 2.20
C ASP A 127 11.58 4.88 2.47
N LEU A 128 12.42 4.23 3.30
CA LEU A 128 12.21 2.85 3.72
C LEU A 128 10.91 2.69 4.54
N VAL A 129 10.63 3.60 5.48
CA VAL A 129 9.38 3.53 6.26
C VAL A 129 8.16 3.80 5.38
N LEU A 130 8.25 4.72 4.41
CA LEU A 130 7.20 4.95 3.42
C LEU A 130 6.95 3.69 2.55
N ALA A 131 8.00 2.94 2.20
CA ALA A 131 7.87 1.66 1.50
C ALA A 131 7.13 0.60 2.34
N ILE A 132 7.40 0.53 3.65
CA ILE A 132 6.66 -0.37 4.56
C ILE A 132 5.19 0.06 4.67
N ILE A 133 4.89 1.37 4.69
CA ILE A 133 3.51 1.88 4.69
C ILE A 133 2.77 1.42 3.42
N ARG A 134 3.40 1.50 2.24
CA ARG A 134 2.82 1.00 0.98
C ARG A 134 2.44 -0.47 1.06
N LEU A 135 3.35 -1.31 1.54
CA LEU A 135 3.09 -2.72 1.78
C LEU A 135 1.90 -2.91 2.74
N GLY A 136 1.89 -2.18 3.86
CA GLY A 136 0.79 -2.21 4.81
C GLY A 136 -0.56 -1.86 4.18
N LEU A 137 -0.61 -0.83 3.34
CA LEU A 137 -1.81 -0.42 2.61
C LEU A 137 -2.24 -1.48 1.59
N PHE A 138 -1.30 -2.06 0.85
CA PHE A 138 -1.57 -3.12 -0.14
C PHE A 138 -2.21 -4.36 0.51
N TYR A 139 -1.68 -4.80 1.66
CA TYR A 139 -2.28 -5.90 2.45
C TYR A 139 -3.42 -5.44 3.36
N GLY A 140 -3.84 -4.17 3.35
CA GLY A 140 -4.89 -3.67 4.22
C GLY A 140 -4.62 -3.84 5.73
N ASP A 141 -3.35 -3.91 6.13
CA ASP A 141 -2.93 -4.05 7.53
C ASP A 141 -2.91 -2.68 8.21
N LYS A 142 -4.08 -2.29 8.72
CA LYS A 142 -4.29 -0.97 9.33
C LYS A 142 -3.43 -0.73 10.57
N VAL A 143 -3.11 -1.80 11.32
CA VAL A 143 -2.32 -1.70 12.56
C VAL A 143 -0.86 -1.42 12.22
N LEU A 144 -0.32 -2.14 11.23
CA LEU A 144 1.02 -1.89 10.71
C LEU A 144 1.13 -0.48 10.13
N VAL A 145 0.18 -0.07 9.29
CA VAL A 145 0.19 1.27 8.67
C VAL A 145 0.20 2.36 9.73
N LYS A 146 -0.69 2.29 10.73
CA LYS A 146 -0.75 3.28 11.81
C LYS A 146 0.61 3.44 12.52
N LYS A 147 1.21 2.30 12.93
CA LYS A 147 2.52 2.31 13.60
C LYS A 147 3.62 2.93 12.74
N GLN A 148 3.63 2.62 11.44
CA GLN A 148 4.67 3.11 10.54
C GLN A 148 4.44 4.58 10.15
N VAL A 149 3.20 5.05 10.07
CA VAL A 149 2.87 6.48 9.90
C VAL A 149 3.38 7.30 11.08
N GLU A 150 3.16 6.84 12.33
CA GLU A 150 3.69 7.49 13.53
C GLU A 150 5.24 7.54 13.53
N ARG A 151 5.88 6.44 13.12
CA ARG A 151 7.35 6.38 12.96
C ARG A 151 7.85 7.35 11.87
N ALA A 152 7.19 7.39 10.72
CA ALA A 152 7.53 8.29 9.62
C ALA A 152 7.36 9.76 10.01
N SER A 153 6.29 10.09 10.73
CA SER A 153 6.05 11.42 11.28
C SER A 153 7.21 11.88 12.17
N THR A 154 7.64 11.02 13.11
CA THR A 154 8.79 11.31 13.98
C THR A 154 10.07 11.57 13.17
N LEU A 155 10.35 10.76 12.15
CA LEU A 155 11.54 10.93 11.30
C LEU A 155 11.46 12.21 10.45
N VAL A 156 10.28 12.52 9.92
CA VAL A 156 10.06 13.73 9.12
C VAL A 156 10.21 15.00 9.96
N GLU A 157 9.74 15.00 11.21
CA GLU A 157 9.93 16.12 12.14
C GLU A 157 11.40 16.33 12.51
N SER A 158 12.18 15.25 12.60
CA SER A 158 13.61 15.31 12.92
C SER A 158 14.50 15.91 11.82
N GLY A 159 13.99 16.01 10.57
CA GLY A 159 14.77 16.56 9.46
C GLY A 159 14.37 16.09 8.07
N GLY A 160 13.12 15.66 7.86
CA GLY A 160 12.61 15.34 6.52
C GLY A 160 12.51 16.59 5.65
N ASP A 161 12.91 16.47 4.39
CA ASP A 161 12.74 17.51 3.39
C ASP A 161 11.25 17.68 3.03
N TRP A 162 10.96 18.81 2.37
CA TRP A 162 9.59 19.21 2.07
C TRP A 162 8.82 18.17 1.26
N ASP A 163 9.47 17.52 0.29
CA ASP A 163 8.84 16.49 -0.56
C ASP A 163 8.38 15.29 0.28
N ARG A 164 9.26 14.72 1.10
CA ARG A 164 8.92 13.58 1.97
C ARG A 164 7.81 13.88 2.97
N ARG A 165 7.68 15.13 3.44
CA ARG A 165 6.52 15.52 4.28
C ARG A 165 5.22 15.47 3.50
N ASN A 166 5.25 15.93 2.24
CA ASN A 166 4.06 15.89 1.40
C ASN A 166 3.65 14.46 1.05
N ARG A 167 4.63 13.58 0.78
CA ARG A 167 4.38 12.14 0.59
C ARG A 167 3.74 11.52 1.82
N LEU A 168 4.27 11.81 3.01
CA LEU A 168 3.71 11.32 4.27
C LEU A 168 2.25 11.78 4.47
N LYS A 169 1.93 13.05 4.18
CA LYS A 169 0.54 13.55 4.25
C LYS A 169 -0.41 12.76 3.36
N ALA A 170 0.01 12.44 2.14
CA ALA A 170 -0.80 11.64 1.22
C ALA A 170 -1.01 10.21 1.73
N TYR A 171 0.05 9.56 2.23
CA TYR A 171 -0.04 8.22 2.85
C TYR A 171 -0.95 8.20 4.08
N GLU A 172 -0.82 9.19 4.96
CA GLU A 172 -1.65 9.34 6.15
C GLU A 172 -3.11 9.60 5.78
N GLY A 173 -3.36 10.51 4.83
CA GLY A 173 -4.70 10.77 4.28
C GLY A 173 -5.34 9.49 3.73
N LEU A 174 -4.58 8.70 2.96
CA LEU A 174 -5.07 7.43 2.43
C LEU A 174 -5.37 6.42 3.54
N HIS A 175 -4.51 6.30 4.56
CA HIS A 175 -4.76 5.45 5.72
C HIS A 175 -6.05 5.86 6.45
N LEU A 176 -6.26 7.17 6.68
CA LEU A 176 -7.46 7.70 7.33
C LEU A 176 -8.74 7.38 6.54
N LEU A 177 -8.68 7.40 5.21
CA LEU A 177 -9.78 6.90 4.37
C LEU A 177 -10.06 5.41 4.61
N THR A 178 -9.04 4.57 4.80
CA THR A 178 -9.25 3.12 5.09
C THR A 178 -9.92 2.85 6.45
N VAL A 179 -9.82 3.78 7.40
CA VAL A 179 -10.50 3.73 8.71
C VAL A 179 -11.78 4.55 8.75
N ARG A 180 -12.17 5.18 7.63
CA ARG A 180 -13.37 6.04 7.47
C ARG A 180 -13.33 7.33 8.30
N ASP A 181 -12.15 7.85 8.60
CA ASP A 181 -12.00 9.18 9.22
C ASP A 181 -11.83 10.27 8.16
N TYR A 182 -12.94 10.62 7.53
CA TYR A 182 -12.94 11.62 6.45
C TYR A 182 -12.62 13.04 6.93
N ASN A 183 -12.92 13.34 8.19
CA ASN A 183 -12.72 14.67 8.76
C ASN A 183 -11.23 14.99 8.88
N GLN A 184 -10.42 14.00 9.27
CA GLN A 184 -8.97 14.16 9.34
C GLN A 184 -8.30 13.93 7.97
N ALA A 185 -8.84 13.05 7.12
CA ALA A 185 -8.27 12.79 5.79
C ALA A 185 -8.39 13.98 4.83
N ALA A 186 -9.54 14.66 4.82
CA ALA A 186 -9.84 15.73 3.87
C ALA A 186 -8.81 16.87 3.84
N PRO A 187 -8.41 17.50 4.98
CA PRO A 187 -7.42 18.56 4.96
C PRO A 187 -6.04 18.08 4.48
N LEU A 188 -5.61 16.87 4.87
CA LEU A 188 -4.31 16.32 4.44
C LEU A 188 -4.26 16.11 2.92
N LEU A 189 -5.31 15.55 2.35
CA LEU A 189 -5.40 15.30 0.91
C LEU A 189 -5.56 16.59 0.10
N LEU A 190 -6.28 17.59 0.64
CA LEU A 190 -6.43 18.89 0.01
C LEU A 190 -5.09 19.64 -0.03
N ASP A 191 -4.33 19.60 1.05
CA ASP A 191 -2.99 20.19 1.15
C ASP A 191 -2.01 19.59 0.13
N SER A 192 -2.11 18.28 -0.11
CA SER A 192 -1.21 17.58 -1.03
C SER A 192 -1.56 17.77 -2.51
N LEU A 193 -2.74 18.31 -2.85
CA LEU A 193 -3.23 18.39 -4.24
C LEU A 193 -2.33 19.21 -5.16
N SER A 194 -1.84 20.36 -4.70
CA SER A 194 -1.08 21.30 -5.53
C SER A 194 0.40 20.93 -5.69
N THR A 195 0.87 19.95 -4.93
CA THR A 195 2.29 19.65 -4.72
C THR A 195 2.61 18.17 -4.80
N PHE A 196 1.66 17.36 -5.27
CA PHE A 196 1.78 15.91 -5.31
C PHE A 196 2.83 15.44 -6.32
N THR A 197 3.80 14.67 -5.83
CA THR A 197 4.98 14.20 -6.60
C THR A 197 5.21 12.69 -6.46
N SER A 198 4.28 11.94 -5.83
CA SER A 198 4.42 10.50 -5.66
C SER A 198 3.86 9.73 -6.85
N TYR A 199 4.67 8.88 -7.48
CA TYR A 199 4.25 7.97 -8.56
C TYR A 199 3.81 6.59 -8.06
N GLU A 200 4.05 6.32 -6.78
CA GLU A 200 3.80 5.04 -6.10
C GLU A 200 2.52 5.05 -5.25
N LEU A 201 1.75 6.14 -5.32
CA LEU A 201 0.49 6.42 -4.61
C LEU A 201 -0.65 6.71 -5.60
#